data_AF-A0A942G4L5-F1
#
_entry.id   AF-A0A942G4L5-F1
#
_cell.length_a   1.000
_cell.length_b   1.000
_cell.length_c   1.000
_cell.angle_alpha   90.00
_cell.angle_beta   90.00
_cell.angle_gamma   90.00
#
_symmetry.space_group_name_H-M   'P 1'
#
loop_
_entity.id
_entity.type
_entity.pdbx_description
1 polymer ?
#
loop_
_entity_poly.entity_id
_entity_poly.type
_entity_poly.pdbx_seq_one_letter_code
_entity_poly.pdbx_strand_id
1 'polypeptide(L)'
;MHTISSGHACGTIWEMAKAASSKDLDLIIITDHGPALPGGPHKYYFTTLVWLPPFIEGVEVLRGIEANIIDEHGSLDLEPHFLEMLDWVAVGLHDDCWAPRSRDENTAALLGAIHSGLADVIVHPGNPRFPIHHRAFVEALAEAGMAMEMNNSSLVSPYRRGSEVNCQELGALALEYGVPIVLGSDAHTPWQVGDVSHAFALATSCGILPEQILNHTADGVRKFLAKRGKKRFASLLA
;
A
#
# COMPACT_ATOMS: atom_id res chain seq x y z
N MET A 1 -5.88 4.13 -0.73
CA MET A 1 -6.68 5.21 -0.09
C MET A 1 -7.89 4.61 0.58
N HIS A 2 -8.46 5.31 1.56
CA HIS A 2 -9.51 4.81 2.44
C HIS A 2 -10.86 5.48 2.14
N THR A 3 -11.94 4.77 2.46
CA THR A 3 -13.31 5.25 2.33
C THR A 3 -14.00 5.20 3.70
N ILE A 4 -15.25 5.63 3.75
CA ILE A 4 -16.09 5.56 4.96
C ILE A 4 -16.14 4.15 5.59
N SER A 5 -15.83 3.10 4.83
CA SER A 5 -15.76 1.72 5.30
C SER A 5 -14.61 1.45 6.28
N SER A 6 -13.57 2.28 6.33
CA SER A 6 -12.48 2.20 7.32
C SER A 6 -12.86 2.77 8.70
N GLY A 7 -14.04 3.38 8.85
CA GLY A 7 -14.55 3.92 10.12
C GLY A 7 -13.93 5.23 10.59
N HIS A 8 -12.76 5.61 10.07
CA HIS A 8 -12.06 6.87 10.36
C HIS A 8 -11.59 7.64 9.11
N ALA A 9 -12.12 7.27 7.95
CA ALA A 9 -12.03 8.05 6.73
C ALA A 9 -13.41 8.60 6.34
N CYS A 10 -13.43 9.65 5.52
CA CYS A 10 -14.62 10.19 4.91
C CYS A 10 -14.58 10.03 3.39
N GLY A 11 -15.77 9.99 2.78
CA GLY A 11 -15.93 9.75 1.35
C GLY A 11 -16.29 8.31 1.02
N THR A 12 -17.28 8.15 0.17
CA THR A 12 -17.62 6.90 -0.51
C THR A 12 -16.65 6.63 -1.67
N ILE A 13 -16.65 5.40 -2.19
CA ILE A 13 -15.87 5.05 -3.39
C ILE A 13 -16.15 6.03 -4.56
N TRP A 14 -17.41 6.46 -4.75
CA TRP A 14 -17.78 7.41 -5.78
C TRP A 14 -17.22 8.81 -5.53
N GLU A 15 -17.22 9.29 -4.29
CA GLU A 15 -16.65 10.59 -3.95
C GLU A 15 -15.12 10.59 -4.10
N MET A 16 -14.46 9.48 -3.76
CA MET A 16 -13.02 9.30 -3.98
C MET A 16 -12.68 9.27 -5.48
N ALA A 17 -13.45 8.53 -6.28
CA ALA A 17 -13.31 8.49 -7.74
C ALA A 17 -13.59 9.86 -8.37
N LYS A 18 -14.59 10.60 -7.87
CA LYS A 18 -14.89 11.95 -8.34
C LYS A 18 -13.74 12.92 -8.09
N ALA A 19 -13.15 12.88 -6.89
CA ALA A 19 -11.99 13.69 -6.56
C ALA A 19 -10.77 13.32 -7.43
N ALA A 20 -10.54 12.03 -7.69
CA ALA A 20 -9.51 11.56 -8.60
C ALA A 20 -9.71 12.09 -10.03
N SER A 21 -10.94 11.98 -10.55
CA SER A 21 -11.34 12.48 -11.88
C SER A 21 -11.09 13.99 -12.00
N SER A 22 -11.44 14.77 -10.96
CA SER A 22 -11.21 16.23 -10.95
C SER A 22 -9.73 16.65 -10.91
N LYS A 23 -8.83 15.70 -10.65
CA LYS A 23 -7.37 15.87 -10.61
C LYS A 23 -6.68 15.14 -11.75
N ASP A 24 -7.43 14.72 -12.77
CA ASP A 24 -6.93 14.02 -13.97
C ASP A 24 -6.14 12.74 -13.65
N LEU A 25 -6.51 12.04 -12.57
CA LEU A 25 -5.91 10.73 -12.26
C LEU A 25 -6.55 9.63 -13.10
N ASP A 26 -5.72 8.84 -13.78
CA ASP A 26 -6.19 7.70 -14.57
C ASP A 26 -6.67 6.52 -13.73
N LEU A 27 -6.11 6.36 -12.52
CA LEU A 27 -6.27 5.16 -11.69
C LEU A 27 -6.24 5.49 -10.21
N ILE A 28 -7.11 4.84 -9.44
CA ILE A 28 -7.06 4.79 -7.98
C ILE A 28 -7.15 3.37 -7.46
N ILE A 29 -6.64 3.15 -6.25
CA ILE A 29 -6.75 1.87 -5.53
C ILE A 29 -7.45 2.13 -4.20
N ILE A 30 -8.63 1.51 -4.03
CA ILE A 30 -9.35 1.51 -2.77
C ILE A 30 -8.71 0.45 -1.88
N THR A 31 -8.19 0.85 -0.73
CA THR A 31 -7.42 0.02 0.21
C THR A 31 -7.90 0.27 1.64
N ASP A 32 -9.21 0.16 1.86
CA ASP A 32 -9.73 0.22 3.22
C ASP A 32 -9.03 -0.78 4.14
N HIS A 33 -8.95 -0.43 5.42
CA HIS A 33 -8.28 -1.26 6.41
C HIS A 33 -8.93 -2.63 6.53
N GLY A 34 -8.14 -3.64 6.85
CA GLY A 34 -8.65 -4.98 7.13
C GLY A 34 -9.53 -5.06 8.39
N PRO A 35 -10.27 -6.18 8.55
CA PRO A 35 -11.28 -6.34 9.60
C PRO A 35 -10.78 -6.29 11.05
N ALA A 36 -9.49 -6.50 11.31
CA ALA A 36 -8.97 -6.49 12.69
C ALA A 36 -8.79 -5.07 13.25
N LEU A 37 -8.67 -4.06 12.40
CA LEU A 37 -8.52 -2.69 12.86
C LEU A 37 -9.85 -2.17 13.42
N PRO A 38 -9.87 -1.51 14.59
CA PRO A 38 -11.09 -0.91 15.13
C PRO A 38 -11.76 0.05 14.14
N GLY A 39 -13.03 -0.21 13.83
CA GLY A 39 -13.79 0.55 12.83
C GLY A 39 -13.63 0.07 11.39
N GLY A 40 -12.74 -0.89 11.14
CA GLY A 40 -12.61 -1.58 9.85
C GLY A 40 -13.89 -2.31 9.45
N PRO A 41 -14.08 -2.56 8.14
CA PRO A 41 -15.29 -3.18 7.63
C PRO A 41 -15.30 -4.69 7.89
N HIS A 42 -16.49 -5.28 7.89
CA HIS A 42 -16.63 -6.73 7.87
C HIS A 42 -16.01 -7.32 6.59
N LYS A 43 -15.42 -8.52 6.65
CA LYS A 43 -14.75 -9.19 5.52
C LYS A 43 -15.55 -9.24 4.20
N TYR A 44 -16.88 -9.31 4.30
CA TYR A 44 -17.76 -9.29 3.12
C TYR A 44 -17.69 -8.00 2.32
N TYR A 45 -17.27 -6.87 2.91
CA TYR A 45 -16.98 -5.65 2.17
C TYR A 45 -16.00 -5.89 1.02
N PHE A 46 -14.93 -6.64 1.26
CA PHE A 46 -13.94 -6.94 0.22
C PHE A 46 -14.52 -7.80 -0.92
N THR A 47 -15.55 -8.60 -0.65
CA THR A 47 -16.28 -9.31 -1.71
C THR A 47 -17.20 -8.41 -2.53
N THR A 48 -17.70 -7.31 -1.96
CA THR A 48 -18.57 -6.40 -2.73
C THR A 48 -17.76 -5.51 -3.67
N LEU A 49 -16.48 -5.26 -3.38
CA LEU A 49 -15.57 -4.56 -4.29
C LEU A 49 -15.48 -5.23 -5.67
N VAL A 50 -15.68 -6.55 -5.73
CA VAL A 50 -15.60 -7.34 -6.98
C VAL A 50 -16.79 -7.03 -7.91
N TRP A 51 -17.89 -6.48 -7.37
CA TRP A 51 -19.08 -6.08 -8.12
C TRP A 51 -19.03 -4.64 -8.62
N LEU A 52 -18.02 -3.87 -8.24
CA LEU A 52 -17.87 -2.50 -8.72
C LEU A 52 -17.54 -2.51 -10.22
N PRO A 53 -18.04 -1.52 -10.98
CA PRO A 53 -17.58 -1.33 -12.35
C PRO A 53 -16.06 -1.00 -12.33
N PRO A 54 -15.30 -1.44 -13.35
CA PRO A 54 -13.86 -1.20 -13.42
C PRO A 54 -13.50 0.28 -13.54
N PHE A 55 -14.44 1.12 -14.02
CA PHE A 55 -14.29 2.57 -14.14
C PHE A 55 -15.46 3.29 -13.45
N ILE A 56 -15.14 4.31 -12.66
CA ILE A 56 -16.10 5.19 -11.98
C ILE A 56 -15.65 6.63 -12.23
N GLU A 57 -16.57 7.50 -12.68
CA GLU A 57 -16.24 8.90 -13.04
C GLU A 57 -15.08 9.03 -14.05
N GLY A 58 -14.89 8.02 -14.91
CA GLY A 58 -13.81 7.96 -15.90
C GLY A 58 -12.45 7.50 -15.37
N VAL A 59 -12.33 7.23 -14.06
CA VAL A 59 -11.10 6.76 -13.41
C VAL A 59 -11.16 5.24 -13.24
N GLU A 60 -10.06 4.53 -13.54
CA GLU A 60 -9.98 3.10 -13.25
C GLU A 60 -9.91 2.88 -11.73
N VAL A 61 -10.78 2.01 -11.21
CA VAL A 61 -10.80 1.67 -9.79
C VAL A 61 -10.27 0.24 -9.58
N LEU A 62 -9.17 0.14 -8.84
CA LEU A 62 -8.62 -1.14 -8.39
C LEU A 62 -9.16 -1.51 -7.02
N ARG A 63 -9.42 -2.81 -6.87
CA ARG A 63 -10.01 -3.41 -5.68
C ARG A 63 -8.88 -3.87 -4.78
N GLY A 64 -8.77 -3.30 -3.58
CA GLY A 64 -7.69 -3.64 -2.69
C GLY A 64 -8.06 -3.61 -1.22
N ILE A 65 -7.03 -3.82 -0.41
CA ILE A 65 -7.07 -3.82 1.05
C ILE A 65 -5.74 -3.26 1.55
N GLU A 66 -5.79 -2.55 2.67
CA GLU A 66 -4.63 -2.39 3.56
C GLU A 66 -4.79 -3.36 4.73
N ALA A 67 -4.25 -4.56 4.55
CA ALA A 67 -4.38 -5.66 5.50
C ALA A 67 -3.43 -5.44 6.68
N ASN A 68 -3.88 -5.88 7.85
CA ASN A 68 -3.11 -5.74 9.08
C ASN A 68 -2.35 -7.05 9.34
N ILE A 69 -1.09 -6.92 9.74
CA ILE A 69 -0.37 -8.05 10.35
C ILE A 69 -0.88 -8.22 11.79
N ILE A 70 -1.25 -9.45 12.16
CA ILE A 70 -1.91 -9.75 13.43
C ILE A 70 -1.13 -10.69 14.36
N ASP A 71 -0.01 -11.24 13.92
CA ASP A 71 0.86 -12.11 14.73
C ASP A 71 2.33 -12.08 14.28
N GLU A 72 3.21 -12.70 15.07
CA GLU A 72 4.65 -12.76 14.81
C GLU A 72 5.04 -13.59 13.59
N HIS A 73 4.10 -14.36 13.02
CA HIS A 73 4.30 -15.15 11.82
C HIS A 73 4.01 -14.34 10.54
N GLY A 74 3.52 -13.11 10.69
CA GLY A 74 3.13 -12.27 9.56
C GLY A 74 1.77 -12.65 8.98
N SER A 75 0.90 -13.32 9.76
CA SER A 75 -0.47 -13.62 9.33
C SER A 75 -1.25 -12.32 9.11
N LEU A 76 -2.14 -12.35 8.12
CA LEU A 76 -2.98 -11.21 7.75
C LEU A 76 -4.39 -11.36 8.33
N ASP A 77 -5.07 -10.24 8.53
CA ASP A 77 -6.40 -10.17 9.12
C ASP A 77 -7.57 -10.48 8.17
N LEU A 78 -7.28 -10.99 6.99
CA LEU A 78 -8.26 -11.45 6.02
C LEU A 78 -7.83 -12.79 5.41
N GLU A 79 -8.76 -13.73 5.28
CA GLU A 79 -8.43 -15.07 4.81
C GLU A 79 -7.94 -15.08 3.34
N PRO A 80 -7.00 -15.97 2.98
CA PRO A 80 -6.36 -15.99 1.65
C PRO A 80 -7.34 -15.97 0.46
N HIS A 81 -8.44 -16.71 0.55
CA HIS A 81 -9.42 -16.79 -0.53
C HIS A 81 -10.12 -15.45 -0.82
N PHE A 82 -10.23 -14.54 0.16
CA PHE A 82 -10.70 -13.17 -0.10
C PHE A 82 -9.59 -12.31 -0.71
N LEU A 83 -8.35 -12.42 -0.20
CA LEU A 83 -7.19 -11.69 -0.70
C LEU A 83 -6.91 -11.99 -2.19
N GLU A 84 -7.07 -13.24 -2.60
CA GLU A 84 -6.91 -13.68 -4.00
C GLU A 84 -7.93 -13.07 -4.98
N MET A 85 -9.04 -12.52 -4.48
CA MET A 85 -10.05 -11.84 -5.30
C MET A 85 -9.69 -10.37 -5.57
N LEU A 86 -8.77 -9.80 -4.80
CA LEU A 86 -8.38 -8.39 -4.86
C LEU A 86 -7.26 -8.17 -5.87
N ASP A 87 -7.29 -7.01 -6.52
CA ASP A 87 -6.25 -6.56 -7.45
C ASP A 87 -4.97 -6.16 -6.69
N TRP A 88 -5.10 -5.67 -5.45
CA TRP A 88 -4.01 -5.09 -4.68
C TRP A 88 -4.10 -5.44 -3.19
N VAL A 89 -3.08 -6.11 -2.66
CA VAL A 89 -2.94 -6.43 -1.23
C VAL A 89 -1.78 -5.62 -0.66
N ALA A 90 -2.11 -4.47 -0.07
CA ALA A 90 -1.19 -3.72 0.76
C ALA A 90 -1.19 -4.30 2.18
N VAL A 91 -0.03 -4.34 2.83
CA VAL A 91 0.11 -4.88 4.19
C VAL A 91 0.92 -3.93 5.06
N GLY A 92 0.46 -3.70 6.29
CA GLY A 92 1.13 -2.82 7.25
C GLY A 92 1.08 -3.31 8.68
N LEU A 93 1.85 -2.61 9.53
CA LEU A 93 1.77 -2.70 10.99
C LEU A 93 0.95 -1.52 11.50
N HIS A 94 -0.09 -1.80 12.29
CA HIS A 94 -1.01 -0.81 12.85
C HIS A 94 -1.15 -1.05 14.34
N ASP A 95 -1.11 0.02 15.14
CA ASP A 95 -0.98 -0.06 16.60
C ASP A 95 -2.05 -0.94 17.27
N ASP A 96 -3.29 -0.94 16.77
CA ASP A 96 -4.40 -1.72 17.34
C ASP A 96 -4.38 -3.21 16.93
N CYS A 97 -3.65 -3.57 15.87
CA CYS A 97 -3.51 -4.96 15.40
C CYS A 97 -2.15 -5.56 15.78
N TRP A 98 -1.15 -4.70 15.90
CA TRP A 98 0.22 -5.01 16.26
C TRP A 98 0.78 -3.88 17.13
N ALA A 99 0.81 -4.11 18.44
CA ALA A 99 1.45 -3.15 19.35
C ALA A 99 2.93 -2.98 18.98
N PRO A 100 3.52 -1.77 19.11
CA PRO A 100 4.94 -1.56 18.86
C PRO A 100 5.83 -2.54 19.61
N ARG A 101 6.64 -3.31 18.87
CA ARG A 101 7.59 -4.29 19.43
C ARG A 101 9.03 -3.94 19.08
N SER A 102 9.97 -4.80 19.46
CA SER A 102 11.38 -4.64 19.13
C SER A 102 11.64 -4.63 17.62
N ARG A 103 12.81 -4.12 17.22
CA ARG A 103 13.22 -4.08 15.81
C ARG A 103 13.21 -5.47 15.17
N ASP A 104 13.65 -6.48 15.92
CA ASP A 104 13.71 -7.87 15.46
C ASP A 104 12.30 -8.43 15.24
N GLU A 105 11.39 -8.20 16.18
CA GLU A 105 10.01 -8.68 16.10
C GLU A 105 9.23 -8.03 14.95
N ASN A 106 9.32 -6.70 14.79
CA ASN A 106 8.65 -6.02 13.68
C ASN A 106 9.19 -6.49 12.33
N THR A 107 10.52 -6.69 12.23
CA THR A 107 11.16 -7.20 11.02
C THR A 107 10.67 -8.62 10.74
N ALA A 108 10.68 -9.52 11.72
CA ALA A 108 10.25 -10.90 11.56
C ALA A 108 8.79 -11.00 11.07
N ALA A 109 7.89 -10.19 11.64
CA ALA A 109 6.48 -10.17 11.25
C ALA A 109 6.29 -9.69 9.80
N LEU A 110 7.00 -8.62 9.38
CA LEU A 110 6.99 -8.16 7.99
C LEU A 110 7.57 -9.20 7.03
N LEU A 111 8.68 -9.83 7.39
CA LEU A 111 9.28 -10.89 6.57
C LEU A 111 8.34 -12.09 6.42
N GLY A 112 7.61 -12.46 7.49
CA GLY A 112 6.57 -13.48 7.43
C GLY A 112 5.47 -13.13 6.41
N ALA A 113 4.98 -11.88 6.45
CA ALA A 113 3.98 -11.40 5.50
C ALA A 113 4.50 -11.38 4.05
N ILE A 114 5.76 -10.96 3.84
CA ILE A 114 6.42 -10.98 2.52
C ILE A 114 6.52 -12.40 1.98
N HIS A 115 6.99 -13.35 2.80
CA HIS A 115 7.19 -14.74 2.40
C HIS A 115 5.89 -15.56 2.27
N SER A 116 4.76 -15.03 2.77
CA SER A 116 3.44 -15.67 2.59
C SER A 116 3.01 -15.77 1.12
N GLY A 117 3.54 -14.90 0.26
CA GLY A 117 3.13 -14.79 -1.14
C GLY A 117 1.76 -14.11 -1.37
N LEU A 118 1.08 -13.67 -0.30
CA LEU A 118 -0.25 -13.05 -0.37
C LEU A 118 -0.18 -11.53 -0.59
N ALA A 119 0.91 -10.89 -0.16
CA ALA A 119 1.09 -9.46 -0.21
C ALA A 119 1.67 -9.00 -1.57
N ASP A 120 1.30 -7.79 -1.99
CA ASP A 120 1.89 -7.12 -3.16
C ASP A 120 2.80 -5.97 -2.73
N VAL A 121 2.39 -5.23 -1.70
CA VAL A 121 3.07 -4.02 -1.24
C VAL A 121 3.09 -3.94 0.27
N ILE A 122 4.21 -3.49 0.84
CA ILE A 122 4.26 -3.08 2.26
C ILE A 122 4.05 -1.57 2.38
N VAL A 123 3.08 -1.15 3.19
CA VAL A 123 2.72 0.27 3.38
C VAL A 123 3.50 0.91 4.53
N HIS A 124 3.78 2.20 4.37
CA HIS A 124 4.45 3.09 5.33
C HIS A 124 5.57 2.46 6.19
N PRO A 125 6.53 1.69 5.62
CA PRO A 125 7.57 0.98 6.37
C PRO A 125 8.57 1.90 7.08
N GLY A 126 8.59 3.20 6.73
CA GLY A 126 9.41 4.20 7.41
C GLY A 126 8.86 4.67 8.76
N ASN A 127 7.67 4.22 9.19
CA ASN A 127 7.05 4.65 10.44
C ASN A 127 7.94 4.33 11.67
N PRO A 128 8.46 5.33 12.39
CA PRO A 128 9.39 5.11 13.51
C PRO A 128 8.79 4.36 14.70
N ARG A 129 7.45 4.24 14.77
CA ARG A 129 6.77 3.43 15.79
C ARG A 129 7.05 1.93 15.62
N PHE A 130 7.34 1.50 14.40
CA PHE A 130 7.69 0.12 14.07
C PHE A 130 9.12 0.10 13.49
N PRO A 131 10.16 0.26 14.33
CA PRO A 131 11.53 0.17 13.83
C PRO A 131 11.77 -1.22 13.22
N ILE A 132 12.45 -1.28 12.07
CA ILE A 132 12.77 -2.52 11.35
C ILE A 132 14.23 -2.52 10.89
N HIS A 133 14.76 -3.68 10.52
CA HIS A 133 16.07 -3.77 9.85
C HIS A 133 15.91 -3.47 8.36
N HIS A 134 16.19 -2.23 7.96
CA HIS A 134 15.93 -1.73 6.60
C HIS A 134 16.52 -2.63 5.50
N ARG A 135 17.79 -3.06 5.63
CA ARG A 135 18.45 -3.90 4.60
C ARG A 135 17.76 -5.27 4.44
N ALA A 136 17.56 -6.00 5.55
CA ALA A 136 16.90 -7.30 5.52
C ALA A 136 15.47 -7.21 4.95
N PHE A 137 14.75 -6.14 5.30
CA PHE A 137 13.42 -5.87 4.77
C PHE A 137 13.43 -5.62 3.25
N VAL A 138 14.31 -4.75 2.75
CA VAL A 138 14.39 -4.43 1.31
C VAL A 138 14.88 -5.62 0.49
N GLU A 139 15.84 -6.39 1.00
CA GLU A 139 16.30 -7.64 0.37
C GLU A 139 15.15 -8.62 0.16
N ALA A 140 14.33 -8.83 1.20
CA ALA A 140 13.18 -9.73 1.10
C ALA A 140 12.12 -9.24 0.10
N LEU A 141 11.89 -7.93 0.02
CA LEU A 141 11.00 -7.36 -1.02
C LEU A 141 11.52 -7.61 -2.42
N ALA A 142 12.83 -7.43 -2.63
CA ALA A 142 13.48 -7.67 -3.92
C ALA A 142 13.37 -9.14 -4.33
N GLU A 143 13.64 -10.06 -3.41
CA GLU A 143 13.51 -11.51 -3.62
C GLU A 143 12.06 -11.92 -3.92
N ALA A 144 11.09 -11.34 -3.21
CA ALA A 144 9.68 -11.64 -3.40
C ALA A 144 9.06 -10.94 -4.63
N GLY A 145 9.78 -10.01 -5.28
CA GLY A 145 9.25 -9.18 -6.37
C GLY A 145 8.09 -8.28 -5.93
N MET A 146 8.11 -7.83 -4.67
CA MET A 146 7.12 -6.93 -4.07
C MET A 146 7.56 -5.47 -4.17
N ALA A 147 6.63 -4.54 -3.95
CA ALA A 147 6.93 -3.12 -3.83
C ALA A 147 6.85 -2.63 -2.38
N MET A 148 7.38 -1.43 -2.13
CA MET A 148 7.16 -0.71 -0.88
C MET A 148 6.57 0.67 -1.13
N GLU A 149 5.81 1.15 -0.15
CA GLU A 149 5.23 2.48 -0.19
C GLU A 149 6.24 3.53 0.30
N MET A 150 6.32 4.66 -0.41
CA MET A 150 6.76 5.93 0.15
C MET A 150 5.51 6.78 0.41
N ASN A 151 5.14 6.88 1.68
CA ASN A 151 3.83 7.37 2.11
C ASN A 151 3.86 8.89 2.41
N ASN A 152 3.06 9.67 1.70
CA ASN A 152 3.01 11.13 1.83
C ASN A 152 2.52 11.58 3.21
N SER A 153 1.45 10.93 3.72
CA SER A 153 0.88 11.23 5.04
C SER A 153 1.90 11.04 6.16
N SER A 154 2.80 10.06 6.03
CA SER A 154 3.86 9.79 7.02
C SER A 154 4.88 10.91 7.14
N LEU A 155 5.07 11.71 6.08
CA LEU A 155 6.01 12.84 6.05
C LEU A 155 5.41 14.13 6.62
N VAL A 156 4.09 14.24 6.69
CA VAL A 156 3.38 15.44 7.17
C VAL A 156 2.70 15.23 8.53
N SER A 157 2.34 13.99 8.85
CA SER A 157 1.59 13.66 10.05
C SER A 157 2.46 13.77 11.31
N PRO A 158 1.98 14.47 12.36
CA PRO A 158 2.72 14.52 13.63
C PRO A 158 2.83 13.14 14.30
N TYR A 159 1.93 12.19 14.01
CA TYR A 159 1.92 10.85 14.60
C TYR A 159 3.07 9.96 14.13
N ARG A 160 3.65 10.24 12.95
CA ARG A 160 4.77 9.48 12.35
C ARG A 160 6.04 10.34 12.20
N ARG A 161 6.21 11.35 13.07
CA ARG A 161 7.38 12.23 13.07
C ARG A 161 8.68 11.40 13.14
N GLY A 162 9.60 11.67 12.23
CA GLY A 162 10.85 10.92 12.06
C GLY A 162 10.82 9.96 10.86
N SER A 163 9.67 9.77 10.21
CA SER A 163 9.56 8.91 9.01
C SER A 163 10.50 9.35 7.89
N GLU A 164 10.78 10.64 7.75
CA GLU A 164 11.64 11.16 6.67
C GLU A 164 13.01 10.47 6.66
N VAL A 165 13.69 10.35 7.80
CA VAL A 165 15.02 9.72 7.88
C VAL A 165 14.95 8.24 7.48
N ASN A 166 13.97 7.51 8.01
CA ASN A 166 13.80 6.09 7.68
C ASN A 166 13.44 5.89 6.20
N CYS A 167 12.56 6.74 5.66
CA CYS A 167 12.17 6.71 4.25
C CYS A 167 13.35 7.06 3.32
N GLN A 168 14.29 7.92 3.74
CA GLN A 168 15.52 8.18 2.98
C GLN A 168 16.42 6.94 2.92
N GLU A 169 16.65 6.28 4.06
CA GLU A 169 17.46 5.06 4.11
C GLU A 169 16.82 3.92 3.31
N LEU A 170 15.52 3.71 3.48
CA LEU A 170 14.76 2.72 2.71
C LEU A 170 14.74 3.05 1.22
N GLY A 171 14.63 4.32 0.84
CA GLY A 171 14.70 4.77 -0.56
C GLY A 171 16.07 4.48 -1.19
N ALA A 172 17.16 4.77 -0.47
CA ALA A 172 18.51 4.46 -0.95
C ALA A 172 18.72 2.94 -1.16
N LEU A 173 18.21 2.11 -0.24
CA LEU A 173 18.24 0.66 -0.39
C LEU A 173 17.34 0.17 -1.52
N ALA A 174 16.13 0.72 -1.67
CA ALA A 174 15.24 0.37 -2.77
C ALA A 174 15.86 0.68 -4.13
N LEU A 175 16.60 1.78 -4.24
CA LEU A 175 17.42 2.10 -5.42
C LEU A 175 18.51 1.06 -5.67
N GLU A 176 19.28 0.71 -4.63
CA GLU A 176 20.38 -0.29 -4.68
C GLU A 176 19.88 -1.68 -5.13
N TYR A 177 18.76 -2.13 -4.58
CA TYR A 177 18.21 -3.48 -4.81
C TYR A 177 17.16 -3.54 -5.92
N GLY A 178 16.80 -2.41 -6.53
CA GLY A 178 15.81 -2.35 -7.60
C GLY A 178 14.37 -2.64 -7.14
N VAL A 179 14.05 -2.41 -5.87
CA VAL A 179 12.70 -2.61 -5.33
C VAL A 179 11.77 -1.49 -5.87
N PRO A 180 10.63 -1.83 -6.49
CA PRO A 180 9.69 -0.82 -6.96
C PRO A 180 9.09 -0.03 -5.79
N ILE A 181 8.88 1.26 -6.02
CA ILE A 181 8.26 2.17 -5.05
C ILE A 181 6.87 2.55 -5.55
N VAL A 182 5.89 2.58 -4.64
CA VAL A 182 4.61 3.24 -4.88
C VAL A 182 4.52 4.50 -4.03
N LEU A 183 4.12 5.61 -4.63
CA LEU A 183 3.85 6.84 -3.89
C LEU A 183 2.39 6.84 -3.46
N GLY A 184 2.13 6.79 -2.16
CA GLY A 184 0.77 6.74 -1.61
C GLY A 184 0.41 8.03 -0.86
N SER A 185 -0.78 8.57 -1.11
CA SER A 185 -1.26 9.73 -0.36
C SER A 185 -1.81 9.38 1.02
N ASP A 186 -2.16 8.09 1.23
CA ASP A 186 -2.89 7.63 2.43
C ASP A 186 -4.17 8.45 2.68
N ALA A 187 -4.84 8.81 1.58
CA ALA A 187 -5.99 9.69 1.65
C ALA A 187 -7.14 9.06 2.45
N HIS A 188 -7.52 9.76 3.51
CA HIS A 188 -8.70 9.47 4.33
C HIS A 188 -9.85 10.44 4.03
N THR A 189 -9.65 11.36 3.10
CA THR A 189 -10.64 12.32 2.64
C THR A 189 -10.50 12.54 1.13
N PRO A 190 -11.58 12.89 0.40
CA PRO A 190 -11.47 13.19 -1.04
C PRO A 190 -10.47 14.32 -1.36
N TRP A 191 -10.28 15.26 -0.43
CA TRP A 191 -9.34 16.37 -0.58
C TRP A 191 -7.89 15.91 -0.74
N GLN A 192 -7.50 14.82 -0.08
CA GLN A 192 -6.15 14.28 -0.07
C GLN A 192 -5.85 13.34 -1.26
N VAL A 193 -6.85 12.99 -2.07
CA VAL A 193 -6.69 12.07 -3.20
C VAL A 193 -5.60 12.57 -4.15
N GLY A 194 -4.60 11.73 -4.43
CA GLY A 194 -3.51 12.05 -5.37
C GLY A 194 -2.44 13.01 -4.85
N ASP A 195 -2.56 13.55 -3.63
CA ASP A 195 -1.47 14.38 -3.08
C ASP A 195 -0.33 13.51 -2.58
N VAL A 196 0.73 13.46 -3.40
CA VAL A 196 1.98 12.75 -3.13
C VAL A 196 3.18 13.69 -3.20
N SER A 197 2.97 15.00 -3.03
CA SER A 197 3.99 16.03 -3.24
C SER A 197 5.26 15.84 -2.39
N HIS A 198 5.11 15.54 -1.09
CA HIS A 198 6.23 15.29 -0.18
C HIS A 198 6.93 13.97 -0.48
N ALA A 199 6.16 12.90 -0.73
CA ALA A 199 6.72 11.60 -1.10
C ALA A 199 7.49 11.68 -2.42
N PHE A 200 6.96 12.41 -3.41
CA PHE A 200 7.63 12.63 -4.69
C PHE A 200 8.94 13.43 -4.54
N ALA A 201 8.92 14.50 -3.75
CA ALA A 201 10.13 15.26 -3.45
C ALA A 201 11.21 14.40 -2.77
N LEU A 202 10.81 13.53 -1.85
CA LEU A 202 11.70 12.60 -1.17
C LEU A 202 12.26 11.51 -2.10
N ALA A 203 11.41 10.91 -2.94
CA ALA A 203 11.85 9.94 -3.94
C ALA A 203 12.88 10.57 -4.89
N THR A 204 12.62 11.81 -5.32
CA THR A 204 13.53 12.58 -6.18
C THR A 204 14.87 12.85 -5.49
N SER A 205 14.86 13.24 -4.21
CA SER A 205 16.12 13.52 -3.48
C SER A 205 16.94 12.26 -3.21
N CYS A 206 16.29 11.09 -3.13
CA CYS A 206 16.95 9.79 -3.05
C CYS A 206 17.48 9.30 -4.40
N GLY A 207 17.18 9.99 -5.50
CA GLY A 207 17.57 9.59 -6.86
C GLY A 207 16.75 8.43 -7.44
N ILE A 208 15.56 8.16 -6.88
CA ILE A 208 14.65 7.14 -7.41
C ILE A 208 14.26 7.52 -8.84
N LEU A 209 14.43 6.58 -9.76
CA LEU A 209 14.14 6.81 -11.17
C LEU A 209 12.62 6.73 -11.42
N PRO A 210 12.05 7.52 -12.35
CA PRO A 210 10.62 7.47 -12.67
C PRO A 210 10.10 6.06 -12.99
N GLU A 211 10.90 5.23 -13.65
CA GLU A 211 10.58 3.84 -13.98
C GLU A 211 10.53 2.89 -12.76
N GLN A 212 11.15 3.26 -11.64
CA GLN A 212 11.04 2.53 -10.37
C GLN A 212 9.79 2.95 -9.58
N ILE A 213 9.17 4.07 -9.93
CA ILE A 213 7.92 4.53 -9.33
C ILE A 213 6.76 3.89 -10.07
N LEU A 214 6.14 2.87 -9.46
CA LEU A 214 5.09 2.05 -10.08
C LEU A 214 3.93 2.89 -10.62
N ASN A 215 3.48 3.85 -9.84
CA ASN A 215 2.35 4.72 -10.16
C ASN A 215 2.77 6.03 -10.85
N HIS A 216 3.97 6.06 -11.47
CA HIS A 216 4.29 7.10 -12.45
C HIS A 216 3.35 7.02 -13.66
N THR A 217 2.87 5.82 -14.00
CA THR A 217 1.80 5.61 -15.00
C THR A 217 0.85 4.50 -14.53
N ALA A 218 -0.41 4.53 -14.99
CA ALA A 218 -1.35 3.45 -14.72
C ALA A 218 -0.86 2.09 -15.28
N ASP A 219 -0.19 2.10 -16.44
CA ASP A 219 0.39 0.91 -17.06
C ASP A 219 1.51 0.28 -16.22
N GLY A 220 2.29 1.10 -15.50
CA GLY A 220 3.30 0.62 -14.55
C GLY A 220 2.67 -0.26 -13.47
N VAL A 221 1.57 0.21 -12.87
CA VAL A 221 0.79 -0.52 -11.88
C VAL A 221 0.23 -1.82 -12.47
N ARG A 222 -0.41 -1.76 -13.64
CA ARG A 222 -1.01 -2.95 -14.27
C ARG A 222 0.02 -4.02 -14.61
N LYS A 223 1.18 -3.64 -15.16
CA LYS A 223 2.29 -4.56 -15.46
C LYS A 223 2.88 -5.19 -14.21
N PHE A 224 3.02 -4.41 -13.14
CA PHE A 224 3.45 -4.94 -11.83
C PHE A 224 2.46 -6.00 -11.32
N LEU A 225 1.17 -5.70 -11.29
CA LEU A 225 0.14 -6.64 -10.85
C LEU A 225 0.04 -7.88 -11.74
N ALA A 226 0.26 -7.75 -13.04
CA ALA A 226 0.35 -8.89 -13.94
C ALA A 226 1.53 -9.82 -13.57
N LYS A 227 2.71 -9.26 -13.29
CA LYS A 227 3.88 -10.03 -12.81
C LYS A 227 3.64 -10.68 -11.44
N ARG A 228 2.83 -10.07 -10.59
CA ARG A 228 2.33 -10.65 -9.32
C ARG A 228 1.27 -11.73 -9.52
N GLY A 229 0.85 -12.03 -10.76
CA GLY A 229 -0.13 -13.08 -11.05
C GLY A 229 -1.58 -12.68 -10.82
N LYS A 230 -1.89 -11.39 -10.73
CA LYS A 230 -3.27 -10.92 -10.54
C LYS A 230 -4.13 -11.19 -11.77
N LYS A 231 -5.21 -11.94 -11.57
CA LYS A 231 -6.10 -12.46 -12.62
C LYS A 231 -6.63 -11.38 -13.57
N ARG A 232 -6.96 -10.19 -13.05
CA ARG A 232 -7.47 -9.05 -13.85
C ARG A 232 -6.48 -8.59 -14.94
N PHE A 233 -5.19 -8.78 -14.73
CA PHE A 233 -4.12 -8.27 -15.59
C PHE A 233 -3.30 -9.36 -16.28
N ALA A 234 -3.70 -10.63 -16.15
CA ALA A 234 -2.96 -11.77 -16.67
C ALA A 234 -2.72 -11.69 -18.20
N SER A 235 -3.63 -11.07 -18.95
CA SER A 235 -3.50 -10.89 -20.40
C SER A 235 -2.40 -9.92 -20.82
N LEU A 236 -1.84 -9.11 -19.92
CA LEU A 236 -0.77 -8.15 -20.23
C LEU A 236 0.61 -8.80 -20.36
N LEU A 237 0.76 -10.05 -19.96
CA LEU A 237 1.99 -10.84 -20.11
C LEU A 237 1.90 -11.87 -21.24
N ALA A 238 0.76 -11.94 -21.93
CA ALA A 238 0.50 -12.87 -23.03
C ALA A 238 1.03 -12.35 -24.38
#